data_AF-A0A3A8ZME4-F1
#
_entry.id   AF-A0A3A8ZME4-F1
#
_cell.length_a   1.000
_cell.length_b   1.000
_cell.length_c   1.000
_cell.angle_alpha   90.00
_cell.angle_beta   90.00
_cell.angle_gamma   90.00
#
_symmetry.space_group_name_H-M   'P 1'
#
loop_
_entity.id
_entity.type
_entity.pdbx_description
1 polymer ?
#
loop_
_entity_poly.entity_id
_entity_poly.type
_entity_poly.pdbx_seq_one_letter_code
_entity_poly.pdbx_strand_id
1 'polypeptide(L)'
;MRTNKEYSQAVTQAKENLADLNERGADAVGGDVLEFMESILTPDEIAESELRVSIIGELIKARQEKGISQKKLEELSGVKQPVIARMEKGSTSPQLDTILKVLAPLGKTLAVVPLEIGNR
;
A
#
# COMPACT_ATOMS: atom_id res chain seq x y z
N MET A 1 38.38 42.15 -9.72
CA MET A 1 37.57 40.95 -9.45
C MET A 1 36.87 40.56 -10.75
N ARG A 2 37.28 39.48 -11.42
CA ARG A 2 36.54 38.95 -12.57
C ARG A 2 35.26 38.35 -12.01
N THR A 3 34.11 38.96 -12.27
CA THR A 3 32.81 38.34 -12.02
C THR A 3 32.79 37.03 -12.76
N ASN A 4 32.79 35.92 -12.02
CA ASN A 4 32.69 34.59 -12.58
C ASN A 4 31.33 34.53 -13.32
N LYS A 5 31.39 34.51 -14.66
CA LYS A 5 30.20 34.57 -15.53
C LYS A 5 29.19 33.47 -15.20
N GLU A 6 29.70 32.31 -14.79
CA GLU A 6 28.91 31.16 -14.34
C GLU A 6 28.16 31.49 -13.04
N TYR A 7 28.80 32.21 -12.11
CA TYR A 7 28.16 32.65 -10.87
C TYR A 7 27.02 33.63 -11.14
N SER A 8 27.21 34.62 -12.03
CA SER A 8 26.13 35.54 -12.39
C SER A 8 24.96 34.83 -13.08
N GLN A 9 25.25 33.85 -13.94
CA GLN A 9 24.21 33.06 -14.61
C GLN A 9 23.45 32.18 -13.62
N ALA A 10 24.15 31.54 -12.68
CA ALA A 10 23.53 30.75 -11.63
C ALA A 10 22.62 31.59 -10.72
N VAL A 11 23.01 32.82 -10.39
CA VAL A 11 22.19 33.74 -9.61
C VAL A 11 20.93 34.17 -10.37
N THR A 12 21.02 34.43 -11.68
CA THR A 12 19.85 34.74 -12.50
C THR A 12 18.89 33.56 -12.58
N GLN A 13 19.39 32.36 -12.87
CA GLN A 13 18.57 31.15 -12.91
C GLN A 13 17.90 30.87 -11.56
N ALA A 14 18.60 31.07 -10.44
CA ALA A 14 18.03 30.87 -9.12
C ALA A 14 16.86 31.84 -8.84
N LYS A 15 16.94 33.08 -9.33
CA LYS A 15 15.85 34.06 -9.20
C LYS A 15 14.65 33.70 -10.07
N GLU A 16 14.89 33.22 -11.28
CA GLU A 16 13.83 32.73 -12.18
C GLU A 16 13.13 31.51 -11.59
N ASN A 17 13.88 30.53 -11.08
CA ASN A 17 13.31 29.36 -10.41
C ASN A 17 12.52 29.74 -9.14
N LEU A 18 12.95 30.76 -8.39
CA LEU A 18 12.23 31.25 -7.22
C LEU A 18 10.91 31.95 -7.63
N ALA A 19 10.93 32.69 -8.74
CA ALA A 19 9.72 33.30 -9.28
C ALA A 19 8.71 32.24 -9.75
N ASP A 20 9.18 31.22 -10.50
CA ASP A 20 8.36 30.06 -10.92
C ASP A 20 7.78 29.31 -9.71
N LEU A 21 8.59 29.04 -8.68
CA LEU A 21 8.13 28.36 -7.47
C LEU A 21 7.06 29.15 -6.72
N ASN A 22 7.21 30.48 -6.63
CA ASN A 22 6.21 31.33 -5.99
C ASN A 22 4.92 31.46 -6.82
N GLU A 23 5.02 31.45 -8.15
CA GLU A 23 3.88 31.48 -9.07
C GLU A 23 3.10 30.16 -9.05
N ARG A 24 3.80 29.02 -9.14
CA ARG A 24 3.19 27.68 -9.14
C ARG A 24 2.69 27.27 -7.77
N GLY A 25 3.23 27.83 -6.69
CA GLY A 25 2.80 27.53 -5.32
C GLY A 25 2.69 26.01 -5.05
N ALA A 26 1.48 25.56 -4.74
CA ALA A 26 1.15 24.14 -4.52
C ALA A 26 0.50 23.46 -5.74
N ASP A 27 0.42 24.11 -6.91
CA ASP A 27 -0.22 23.55 -8.10
C ASP A 27 0.49 22.28 -8.61
N ALA A 28 1.76 22.11 -8.28
CA ALA A 28 2.53 20.89 -8.54
C ALA A 28 2.38 19.81 -7.46
N VAL A 29 1.75 20.13 -6.33
CA VAL A 29 1.39 19.19 -5.27
C VAL A 29 0.03 18.62 -5.63
N GLY A 30 -0.04 17.30 -5.82
CA GLY A 30 -1.32 16.62 -6.07
C GLY A 30 -2.30 16.79 -4.92
N GLY A 31 -3.58 16.48 -5.19
CA GLY A 31 -4.62 16.48 -4.17
C GLY A 31 -4.47 15.36 -3.13
N ASP A 32 -5.37 15.36 -2.15
CA ASP A 32 -5.45 14.28 -1.18
C ASP A 32 -5.89 12.96 -1.84
N VAL A 33 -5.13 11.90 -1.61
CA VAL A 33 -5.37 10.60 -2.25
C VAL A 33 -6.63 9.93 -1.70
N LEU A 34 -6.96 10.13 -0.42
CA LEU A 34 -8.15 9.53 0.20
C LEU A 34 -9.41 10.22 -0.35
N GLU A 35 -9.42 11.55 -0.41
CA GLU A 35 -10.53 12.32 -1.01
C GLU A 35 -10.74 11.93 -2.47
N PHE A 36 -9.66 11.76 -3.23
CA PHE A 36 -9.74 11.28 -4.61
C PHE A 36 -10.32 9.86 -4.69
N MET A 37 -9.88 8.93 -3.85
CA MET A 37 -10.38 7.55 -3.81
C MET A 37 -11.87 7.50 -3.45
N GLU A 38 -12.33 8.30 -2.49
CA GLU A 38 -13.74 8.43 -2.11
C GLU A 38 -14.61 8.97 -3.27
N SER A 39 -14.04 9.81 -4.14
CA SER A 39 -14.76 10.36 -5.28
C SER A 39 -14.98 9.37 -6.43
N ILE A 40 -14.15 8.32 -6.53
CA ILE A 40 -14.17 7.37 -7.65
C ILE A 40 -14.62 5.96 -7.26
N LEU A 41 -14.62 5.62 -5.97
CA LEU A 41 -15.01 4.30 -5.48
C LEU A 41 -16.39 4.32 -4.84
N THR A 42 -17.13 3.24 -5.02
CA THR A 42 -18.37 3.01 -4.28
C THR A 42 -18.09 2.59 -2.83
N PRO A 43 -19.05 2.81 -1.90
CA PRO A 43 -18.90 2.34 -0.52
C PRO A 43 -18.59 0.84 -0.42
N ASP A 44 -19.19 0.02 -1.29
CA ASP A 44 -18.97 -1.42 -1.33
C ASP A 44 -17.53 -1.78 -1.77
N GLU A 45 -16.98 -1.08 -2.77
CA GLU A 45 -15.60 -1.27 -3.22
C GLU A 45 -14.58 -0.87 -2.13
N ILE A 46 -14.87 0.22 -1.41
CA ILE A 46 -14.06 0.65 -0.26
C ILE A 46 -14.10 -0.42 0.84
N ALA A 47 -15.29 -0.88 1.21
CA ALA A 47 -15.46 -1.90 2.25
C ALA A 47 -14.77 -3.23 1.87
N GLU A 48 -14.88 -3.66 0.61
CA GLU A 48 -14.18 -4.85 0.11
C GLU A 48 -12.65 -4.67 0.18
N SER A 49 -12.15 -3.51 -0.24
CA SER A 49 -10.73 -3.18 -0.20
C SER A 49 -10.19 -3.19 1.23
N GLU A 50 -10.88 -2.55 2.17
CA GLU A 50 -10.51 -2.52 3.58
C GLU A 50 -10.50 -3.92 4.19
N LEU A 51 -11.51 -4.75 3.90
CA LEU A 51 -11.57 -6.12 4.37
C LEU A 51 -10.38 -6.94 3.84
N ARG A 52 -10.04 -6.77 2.55
CA ARG A 52 -8.90 -7.43 1.93
C ARG A 52 -7.58 -7.01 2.59
N VAL A 53 -7.39 -5.71 2.83
CA VAL A 53 -6.21 -5.17 3.52
C VAL A 53 -6.10 -5.73 4.93
N SER A 54 -7.21 -5.81 5.67
CA SER A 54 -7.27 -6.37 7.03
C SER A 54 -6.82 -7.84 7.06
N ILE A 55 -7.39 -8.68 6.19
CA ILE A 55 -7.06 -10.12 6.13
C ILE A 55 -5.58 -10.33 5.77
N ILE A 56 -5.09 -9.65 4.74
CA ILE A 56 -3.70 -9.79 4.29
C ILE A 56 -2.73 -9.24 5.35
N GLY A 57 -3.07 -8.12 5.98
CA GLY A 57 -2.29 -7.50 7.05
C GLY A 57 -2.10 -8.44 8.24
N GLU A 58 -3.19 -9.06 8.72
CA GLU A 58 -3.12 -10.05 9.79
C GLU A 58 -2.31 -11.29 9.42
N LEU A 59 -2.38 -11.74 8.16
CA LEU A 59 -1.57 -12.85 7.66
C LEU A 59 -0.08 -12.52 7.68
N ILE A 60 0.31 -11.36 7.15
CA ILE A 60 1.70 -10.89 7.13
C ILE A 60 2.22 -10.75 8.56
N LYS A 61 1.43 -10.12 9.43
CA LYS A 61 1.76 -9.94 10.84
C LYS A 61 1.97 -11.28 11.54
N ALA A 62 1.04 -12.22 11.44
CA ALA A 62 1.17 -13.55 12.04
C ALA A 62 2.40 -14.30 11.51
N ARG A 63 2.73 -14.14 10.22
CA ARG A 63 3.94 -14.71 9.62
C ARG A 63 5.21 -14.10 10.22
N GLN A 64 5.25 -12.77 10.36
CA GLN A 64 6.39 -12.03 10.92
C GLN A 64 6.57 -12.30 12.41
N GLU A 65 5.49 -12.38 13.18
CA GLU A 65 5.51 -12.73 14.61
C GLU A 65 6.09 -14.13 14.85
N LYS A 66 5.84 -15.07 13.93
CA LYS A 66 6.47 -16.40 13.95
C LYS A 66 7.91 -16.42 13.40
N GLY A 67 8.42 -15.31 12.87
CA GLY A 67 9.77 -15.21 12.31
C GLY A 67 10.00 -16.09 11.07
N ILE A 68 8.95 -16.47 10.34
CA ILE A 68 9.09 -17.38 9.19
C ILE A 68 9.09 -16.63 7.85
N SER A 69 9.89 -17.12 6.90
CA SER A 69 9.91 -16.63 5.52
C SER A 69 8.71 -17.14 4.72
N GLN A 70 8.41 -16.50 3.58
CA GLN A 70 7.40 -17.01 2.64
C GLN A 70 7.73 -18.42 2.13
N LYS A 71 9.02 -18.74 1.95
CA LYS A 71 9.48 -20.08 1.56
C LYS A 71 9.23 -21.08 2.68
N LYS A 72 9.46 -20.70 3.94
CA LYS A 72 9.15 -21.57 5.08
C LYS A 72 7.65 -21.80 5.21
N LEU A 73 6.84 -20.78 4.94
CA LEU A 73 5.40 -20.89 4.92
C LEU A 73 4.89 -21.79 3.78
N GLU A 74 5.57 -21.83 2.63
CA GLU A 74 5.29 -22.83 1.58
C GLU A 74 5.44 -24.26 2.11
N GLU A 75 6.54 -24.55 2.80
CA GLU A 75 6.79 -25.89 3.36
C GLU A 75 5.70 -26.31 4.37
N LEU A 76 5.16 -25.34 5.12
CA LEU A 76 4.17 -25.60 6.17
C LEU A 76 2.72 -25.66 5.64
N SER A 77 2.39 -24.85 4.64
CA SER A 77 1.03 -24.71 4.10
C SER A 77 0.78 -25.56 2.85
N GLY A 78 1.84 -26.00 2.17
CA GLY A 78 1.77 -26.60 0.83
C GLY A 78 1.43 -25.60 -0.28
N VAL A 79 1.32 -24.31 0.03
CA VAL A 79 1.04 -23.24 -0.96
C VAL A 79 2.34 -22.68 -1.50
N LYS A 80 2.49 -22.63 -2.82
CA LYS A 80 3.72 -22.15 -3.46
C LYS A 80 4.09 -20.71 -3.06
N GLN A 81 5.36 -20.46 -2.81
CA GLN A 81 5.88 -19.15 -2.39
C GLN A 81 5.52 -18.02 -3.35
N PRO A 82 5.52 -18.18 -4.69
CA PRO A 82 5.01 -17.15 -5.60
C PRO A 82 3.52 -16.82 -5.41
N VAL A 83 2.71 -17.79 -4.99
CA VAL A 83 1.28 -17.58 -4.67
C VAL A 83 1.16 -16.80 -3.36
N ILE A 84 1.92 -17.18 -2.33
CA ILE A 84 1.99 -16.45 -1.05
C ILE A 84 2.43 -15.01 -1.29
N ALA A 85 3.47 -14.79 -2.10
CA ALA A 85 3.99 -13.44 -2.38
C ALA A 85 2.97 -12.55 -3.11
N ARG A 86 2.27 -13.08 -4.11
CA ARG A 86 1.20 -12.32 -4.81
C ARG A 86 0.01 -12.03 -3.90
N MET A 87 -0.33 -12.98 -3.04
CA MET A 87 -1.37 -12.80 -2.03
C MET A 87 -0.99 -11.70 -1.03
N GLU A 88 0.23 -11.72 -0.48
CA GLU A 88 0.72 -10.68 0.46
C GLU A 88 0.83 -9.30 -0.21
N LYS A 89 1.12 -9.25 -1.51
CA LYS A 89 1.15 -8.01 -2.28
C LYS A 89 -0.25 -7.47 -2.63
N GLY A 90 -1.29 -8.29 -2.48
CA GLY A 90 -2.65 -7.95 -2.91
C GLY A 90 -2.84 -7.91 -4.43
N SER A 91 -1.88 -8.44 -5.22
CA SER A 91 -1.93 -8.38 -6.69
C SER A 91 -2.89 -9.40 -7.32
N THR A 92 -3.38 -10.36 -6.52
CA THR A 92 -4.34 -11.39 -6.93
C THR A 92 -5.30 -11.64 -5.78
N SER A 93 -6.58 -11.90 -6.08
CA SER A 93 -7.53 -12.38 -5.07
C SER A 93 -7.30 -13.89 -4.84
N PRO A 94 -6.79 -14.32 -3.68
CA PRO A 94 -6.62 -15.74 -3.38
C PRO A 94 -7.99 -16.40 -3.17
N GLN A 95 -8.08 -17.69 -3.51
CA GLN A 95 -9.25 -18.49 -3.15
C GLN A 95 -9.30 -18.74 -1.63
N LEU A 96 -10.51 -18.91 -1.09
CA LEU A 96 -10.73 -19.19 0.33
C LEU A 96 -9.88 -20.36 0.84
N ASP A 97 -9.86 -21.47 0.10
CA ASP A 97 -9.05 -22.66 0.43
C ASP A 97 -7.55 -22.34 0.55
N THR A 98 -7.04 -21.42 -0.28
CA THR A 98 -5.64 -20.99 -0.23
C THR A 98 -5.36 -20.17 1.02
N ILE A 99 -6.28 -19.26 1.36
CA ILE A 99 -6.17 -18.47 2.61
C ILE A 99 -6.16 -19.41 3.82
N LEU A 100 -7.09 -20.35 3.89
CA LEU A 100 -7.19 -21.29 5.02
C LEU A 100 -5.93 -22.16 5.17
N LYS A 101 -5.36 -22.67 4.06
CA LYS A 101 -4.10 -23.41 4.06
C LYS A 101 -2.92 -22.59 4.60
N VAL A 102 -2.89 -21.29 4.32
CA VAL A 102 -1.84 -20.40 4.81
C VAL A 102 -2.04 -20.00 6.27
N LEU A 103 -3.28 -19.77 6.69
CA LEU A 103 -3.61 -19.41 8.07
C LEU A 103 -3.39 -20.55 9.08
N ALA A 104 -3.65 -21.80 8.67
CA ALA A 104 -3.51 -22.98 9.54
C ALA A 104 -2.13 -23.11 10.22
N PRO A 105 -0.99 -23.11 9.49
CA PRO A 105 0.33 -23.16 10.13
C PRO A 105 0.69 -21.88 10.90
N LEU A 106 -0.02 -20.78 10.66
CA LEU A 106 0.10 -19.55 11.44
C LEU A 106 -0.73 -19.58 12.73
N GLY A 107 -1.54 -20.62 12.97
CA GLY A 107 -2.41 -20.73 14.14
C GLY A 107 -3.61 -19.77 14.07
N LYS A 108 -4.05 -19.43 12.86
CA LYS A 108 -5.14 -18.50 12.58
C LYS A 108 -6.21 -19.22 11.75
N THR A 109 -7.41 -18.64 11.68
CA THR A 109 -8.49 -19.08 10.80
C THR A 109 -9.42 -17.90 10.49
N LEU A 110 -10.38 -18.10 9.58
CA LEU A 110 -11.45 -17.15 9.33
C LEU A 110 -12.70 -17.53 10.13
N ALA A 111 -13.47 -16.50 10.50
CA ALA A 111 -14.76 -16.64 11.15
C ALA A 111 -15.78 -15.74 10.45
N VAL A 112 -17.02 -16.18 10.39
CA VAL A 112 -18.14 -15.33 9.95
C VAL A 112 -18.61 -14.54 11.16
N VAL A 113 -18.58 -13.22 11.05
CA VAL A 113 -18.94 -12.28 12.11
C VAL A 113 -20.01 -11.30 11.61
N PRO A 114 -20.80 -10.68 12.49
CA PRO A 114 -21.68 -9.58 12.10
C PRO A 114 -20.91 -8.48 11.38
N LEU A 115 -21.53 -7.87 10.37
CA LEU A 115 -20.98 -6.67 9.75
C LEU A 115 -21.16 -5.49 10.71
N GLU A 116 -20.06 -4.85 11.06
CA GLU A 116 -20.09 -3.54 11.72
C GLU A 116 -20.53 -2.51 10.68
N ILE A 117 -21.83 -2.26 10.58
CA ILE A 117 -22.37 -1.13 9.81
C ILE A 117 -22.09 0.12 10.64
N GLY A 118 -20.84 0.58 10.63
CA GLY A 118 -20.51 1.89 11.16
C GLY A 118 -21.19 2.93 10.28
N ASN A 119 -22.04 3.77 10.88
CA ASN A 119 -22.47 5.03 10.25
C ASN A 119 -21.19 5.84 9.95
N ARG A 120 -20.68 5.73 8.72
CA ARG A 120 -19.67 6.64 8.18
C ARG A 120 -20.36 7.85 7.59
#